data_AF-A0A946QJ25-F1
#
_entry.id   AF-A0A946QJ25-F1
#
_cell.length_a   1.000
_cell.length_b   1.000
_cell.length_c   1.000
_cell.angle_alpha   90.00
_cell.angle_beta   90.00
_cell.angle_gamma   90.00
#
_symmetry.space_group_name_H-M   'P 1'
#
loop_
_entity.id
_entity.type
_entity.pdbx_description
1 polymer ?
#
loop_
_entity_poly.entity_id
_entity_poly.type
_entity_poly.pdbx_seq_one_letter_code
_entity_poly.pdbx_strand_id
1 'polypeptide(L)'
;MQKYIDLAKELGMADAMLISPNDIVFDIRALLKCRWGCTLAANNGRQSVRCNTGGVSLSERQDMVKAYKNILLLHCNDKMSLSRALLDVERAAFYDGYYLAFALKGCNLCKDCGAAKGEQCPTPKLARPCEEVFGVDVFATARGLGFPIEVVQKKGDLENRYGFVLIN
;
A
#
# COMPACT_ATOMS: atom_id res chain seq x y z
N MET A 1 -10.67 -14.62 8.36
CA MET A 1 -9.49 -14.19 7.58
C MET A 1 -9.25 -15.02 6.32
N GLN A 2 -9.38 -16.36 6.35
CA GLN A 2 -9.19 -17.22 5.17
C GLN A 2 -9.95 -16.75 3.91
N LYS A 3 -11.21 -16.34 4.05
CA LYS A 3 -12.00 -15.80 2.94
C LYS A 3 -11.34 -14.67 2.16
N TYR A 4 -10.53 -13.83 2.81
CA TYR A 4 -9.86 -12.72 2.13
C TYR A 4 -8.61 -13.18 1.37
N ILE A 5 -7.95 -14.24 1.85
CA ILE A 5 -6.88 -14.91 1.12
C ILE A 5 -7.46 -15.53 -0.15
N ASP A 6 -8.62 -16.20 -0.04
CA ASP A 6 -9.28 -16.84 -1.17
C ASP A 6 -9.76 -15.78 -2.19
N LEU A 7 -10.38 -14.69 -1.71
CA LEU A 7 -10.74 -13.55 -2.55
C LEU A 7 -9.52 -12.95 -3.26
N ALA A 8 -8.38 -12.78 -2.56
CA ALA A 8 -7.17 -12.26 -3.20
C ALA A 8 -6.66 -13.17 -4.33
N LYS A 9 -6.77 -14.49 -4.18
CA LYS A 9 -6.45 -15.46 -5.24
C LYS A 9 -7.41 -15.36 -6.42
N GLU A 10 -8.70 -15.24 -6.16
CA GLU A 10 -9.73 -15.02 -7.20
C GLU A 10 -9.49 -13.71 -7.98
N LEU A 11 -8.97 -12.69 -7.31
CA LEU A 11 -8.58 -11.40 -7.90
C LEU A 11 -7.22 -11.45 -8.63
N GLY A 12 -6.58 -12.63 -8.72
CA GLY A 12 -5.35 -12.85 -9.47
C GLY A 12 -4.07 -12.36 -8.78
N MET A 13 -4.09 -12.24 -7.44
CA MET A 13 -2.85 -11.99 -6.69
C MET A 13 -1.96 -13.23 -6.72
N ALA A 14 -0.66 -13.01 -6.97
CA ALA A 14 0.32 -14.10 -7.03
C ALA A 14 0.42 -14.80 -5.67
N ASP A 15 0.46 -14.00 -4.60
CA ASP A 15 0.43 -14.50 -3.23
C ASP A 15 -0.45 -13.63 -2.35
N ALA A 16 -1.01 -14.25 -1.31
CA ALA A 16 -1.71 -13.56 -0.24
C ALA A 16 -1.42 -14.26 1.09
N MET A 17 -1.04 -13.50 2.12
CA MET A 17 -0.68 -14.04 3.43
C MET A 17 -1.25 -13.17 4.54
N LEU A 18 -1.81 -13.84 5.55
CA LEU A 18 -2.21 -13.19 6.80
C LEU A 18 -0.99 -13.04 7.70
N ILE A 19 -0.71 -11.81 8.13
CA ILE A 19 0.39 -11.46 9.03
C ILE A 19 -0.14 -10.63 10.20
N SER A 20 0.72 -10.41 11.19
CA SER A 20 0.49 -9.52 12.32
C SER A 20 1.20 -8.18 12.11
N PRO A 21 0.83 -7.11 12.84
CA PRO A 21 1.58 -5.85 12.79
C PRO A 21 3.04 -5.97 13.23
N ASN A 22 3.40 -7.00 14.01
CA ASN A 22 4.78 -7.22 14.44
C ASN A 22 5.66 -7.74 13.30
N ASP A 23 5.06 -8.26 12.23
CA ASP A 23 5.78 -8.70 11.04
C ASP A 23 6.14 -7.53 10.10
N ILE A 24 5.51 -6.36 10.30
CA ILE A 24 5.81 -5.15 9.54
C ILE A 24 7.10 -4.52 10.06
N VAL A 25 8.11 -4.42 9.19
CA VAL A 25 9.34 -3.70 9.50
C VAL A 25 9.13 -2.22 9.23
N PHE A 26 9.34 -1.40 10.25
CA PHE A 26 9.34 0.05 10.11
C PHE A 26 10.76 0.60 10.09
N ASP A 27 11.08 1.44 9.10
CA ASP A 27 12.37 2.10 8.98
C ASP A 27 12.19 3.54 8.48
N ILE A 28 12.76 4.50 9.21
CA ILE A 28 12.65 5.93 8.87
C ILE A 28 13.30 6.27 7.50
N ARG A 29 14.23 5.45 7.01
CA ARG A 29 14.83 5.61 5.67
C ARG A 29 13.81 5.40 4.55
N ALA A 30 12.69 4.73 4.81
CA ALA A 30 11.56 4.68 3.87
C ALA A 30 11.02 6.09 3.58
N LEU A 31 10.97 6.97 4.60
CA LEU A 31 10.57 8.37 4.40
C LEU A 31 11.56 9.16 3.55
N LEU A 32 12.87 8.86 3.65
CA LEU A 32 13.89 9.50 2.82
C LEU A 32 13.61 9.23 1.33
N LYS A 33 13.33 7.96 0.98
CA LYS A 33 12.96 7.61 -0.39
C LYS A 33 11.60 8.20 -0.79
N CYS A 34 10.61 8.19 0.10
CA CYS A 34 9.29 8.72 -0.20
C CYS A 34 9.29 10.24 -0.44
N ARG A 35 10.03 11.01 0.35
CA ARG A 35 10.03 12.48 0.28
C ARG A 35 10.86 13.02 -0.88
N TRP A 36 12.03 12.42 -1.15
CA TRP A 36 12.97 12.95 -2.13
C TRP A 36 13.12 12.08 -3.38
N GLY A 37 12.77 10.80 -3.33
CA GLY A 37 12.81 9.89 -4.48
C GLY A 37 11.51 9.77 -5.26
N CYS A 38 10.40 10.28 -4.72
CA CYS A 38 9.10 10.19 -5.39
C CYS A 38 8.93 11.31 -6.42
N THR A 39 8.79 10.94 -7.69
CA THR A 39 8.55 11.89 -8.79
C THR A 39 7.21 12.61 -8.68
N LEU A 40 6.27 12.10 -7.86
CA LEU A 40 5.00 12.78 -7.58
C LEU A 40 5.15 13.98 -6.65
N ALA A 41 6.14 13.97 -5.75
CA ALA A 41 6.44 15.12 -4.89
C ALA A 41 7.13 16.26 -5.67
N ALA A 42 7.81 15.92 -6.76
CA ALA A 42 8.45 16.86 -7.68
C ALA A 42 7.45 17.58 -8.62
N ASN A 43 6.19 17.12 -8.71
CA ASN A 43 5.18 17.79 -9.54
C ASN A 43 4.58 19.01 -8.82
N ASN A 44 5.21 20.15 -9.05
CA ASN A 44 4.67 21.50 -8.83
C ASN A 44 4.38 21.88 -7.37
N GLY A 45 5.04 21.24 -6.39
CA GLY A 45 4.88 21.57 -4.96
C GLY A 45 3.46 21.34 -4.42
N ARG A 46 2.58 20.67 -5.17
CA ARG A 46 1.21 20.37 -4.75
C ARG A 46 1.21 19.06 -3.99
N GLN A 47 0.70 19.11 -2.76
CA GLN A 47 0.53 17.93 -1.93
C GLN A 47 -0.54 17.03 -2.56
N SER A 48 -0.11 15.94 -3.19
CA SER A 48 -1.01 14.90 -3.69
C SER A 48 -1.83 14.34 -2.52
N VAL A 49 -3.11 14.00 -2.76
CA VAL A 49 -3.99 13.33 -1.77
C VAL A 49 -3.31 12.08 -1.18
N ARG A 50 -2.48 11.39 -1.98
CA ARG A 50 -1.69 10.22 -1.56
C ARG A 50 -0.61 10.50 -0.52
N CYS A 51 -0.18 11.75 -0.37
CA CYS A 51 0.98 12.17 0.41
C CYS A 51 0.59 13.14 1.54
N ASN A 52 -0.68 13.52 1.63
CA ASN A 52 -1.14 14.36 2.72
C ASN A 52 -1.30 13.52 3.98
N THR A 53 -0.40 13.74 4.94
CA THR A 53 -0.45 13.08 6.24
C THR A 53 -1.32 13.83 7.24
N GLY A 54 -1.89 14.98 6.87
CA GLY A 54 -2.70 15.81 7.76
C GLY A 54 -1.96 16.32 9.00
N GLY A 55 -0.62 16.37 8.96
CA GLY A 55 0.21 16.73 10.12
C GLY A 55 0.46 15.58 11.10
N VAL A 56 -0.06 14.37 10.84
CA VAL A 56 0.18 13.19 11.67
C VAL A 56 1.66 12.78 11.62
N SER A 57 2.27 12.59 12.79
CA SER A 57 3.67 12.22 12.96
C SER A 57 3.96 10.80 12.46
N LEU A 58 5.25 10.44 12.36
CA LEU A 58 5.62 9.07 12.01
C LEU A 58 5.19 8.06 13.08
N SER A 59 5.41 8.36 14.35
CA SER A 59 5.01 7.47 15.45
C SER A 59 3.51 7.23 15.44
N GLU A 60 2.69 8.29 15.31
CA GLU A 60 1.22 8.13 15.25
C GLU A 60 0.78 7.27 14.06
N ARG A 61 1.42 7.42 12.89
CA ARG A 61 1.14 6.57 11.72
C ARG A 61 1.52 5.12 11.96
N GLN A 62 2.65 4.86 12.61
CA GLN A 62 3.04 3.50 12.99
C GLN A 62 2.07 2.91 14.02
N ASP A 63 1.62 3.71 14.98
CA ASP A 63 0.64 3.31 15.99
C ASP A 63 -0.73 2.99 15.35
N MET A 64 -1.13 3.73 14.30
CA MET A 64 -2.33 3.39 13.51
C MET A 64 -2.22 1.97 12.93
N VAL A 65 -1.07 1.58 12.37
CA VAL A 65 -0.87 0.23 11.82
C VAL A 65 -0.85 -0.82 12.92
N LYS A 66 -0.17 -0.52 14.05
CA LYS A 66 -0.06 -1.43 15.20
C LYS A 66 -1.37 -1.63 15.96
N ALA A 67 -2.35 -0.74 15.80
CA ALA A 67 -3.66 -0.87 16.41
C ALA A 67 -4.52 -1.99 15.80
N TYR A 68 -4.12 -2.56 14.65
CA TYR A 68 -4.81 -3.67 14.02
C TYR A 68 -4.35 -5.02 14.58
N LYS A 69 -5.19 -6.06 14.50
CA LYS A 69 -4.80 -7.43 14.88
C LYS A 69 -4.30 -8.27 13.72
N ASN A 70 -4.87 -8.04 12.54
CA ASN A 70 -4.59 -8.81 11.34
C ASN A 70 -4.21 -7.86 10.21
N ILE A 71 -3.24 -8.26 9.39
CA ILE A 71 -2.89 -7.56 8.17
C ILE A 71 -2.87 -8.60 7.06
N LEU A 72 -3.57 -8.35 5.96
CA LEU A 72 -3.48 -9.17 4.76
C LEU A 72 -2.46 -8.55 3.82
N LEU A 73 -1.32 -9.22 3.62
CA LEU A 73 -0.31 -8.89 2.62
C LEU A 73 -0.72 -9.51 1.29
N LEU A 74 -0.72 -8.70 0.22
CA LEU A 74 -0.96 -9.13 -1.15
C LEU A 74 0.30 -8.90 -1.98
N HIS A 75 0.64 -9.84 -2.85
CA HIS A 75 1.74 -9.76 -3.80
C HIS A 75 1.22 -9.87 -5.24
N CYS A 76 1.69 -8.97 -6.10
CA CYS A 76 1.41 -9.01 -7.54
C CYS A 76 2.52 -8.28 -8.31
N ASN A 77 2.71 -8.60 -9.59
CA ASN A 77 3.65 -7.89 -10.43
C ASN A 77 3.04 -6.67 -11.15
N ASP A 78 1.71 -6.59 -11.22
CA ASP A 78 0.99 -5.45 -11.81
C ASP A 78 0.46 -4.49 -10.73
N LYS A 79 0.89 -3.23 -10.80
CA LYS A 79 0.54 -2.18 -9.82
C LYS A 79 -0.95 -1.83 -9.80
N MET A 80 -1.61 -1.90 -10.96
CA MET A 80 -3.01 -1.53 -11.10
C MET A 80 -3.92 -2.60 -10.51
N SER A 81 -3.63 -3.86 -10.84
CA SER A 81 -4.31 -5.05 -10.33
C SER A 81 -4.17 -5.14 -8.81
N LEU A 82 -2.96 -4.94 -8.28
CA LEU A 82 -2.73 -4.89 -6.84
C LEU A 82 -3.57 -3.80 -6.15
N SER A 83 -3.57 -2.57 -6.70
CA SER A 83 -4.33 -1.46 -6.13
C SER A 83 -5.84 -1.74 -6.10
N ARG A 84 -6.38 -2.38 -7.14
CA ARG A 84 -7.80 -2.76 -7.20
C ARG A 84 -8.12 -3.88 -6.22
N ALA A 85 -7.29 -4.92 -6.19
CA ALA A 85 -7.52 -6.06 -5.31
C ALA A 85 -7.53 -5.66 -3.83
N LEU A 86 -6.60 -4.77 -3.42
CA LEU A 86 -6.58 -4.24 -2.06
C LEU A 86 -7.88 -3.49 -1.70
N LEU A 87 -8.43 -2.68 -2.61
CA LEU A 87 -9.68 -1.96 -2.39
C LEU A 87 -10.89 -2.92 -2.36
N ASP A 88 -10.89 -3.96 -3.18
CA ASP A 88 -11.96 -4.96 -3.18
C ASP A 88 -11.96 -5.78 -1.88
N VAL A 89 -10.78 -6.16 -1.38
CA VAL A 89 -10.64 -6.82 -0.07
C VAL A 89 -11.03 -5.87 1.07
N GLU A 90 -10.56 -4.62 1.06
CA GLU A 90 -10.95 -3.60 2.04
C GLU A 90 -12.48 -3.43 2.07
N ARG A 91 -13.11 -3.35 0.90
CA ARG A 91 -14.57 -3.23 0.77
C ARG A 91 -15.29 -4.47 1.30
N ALA A 92 -14.81 -5.67 0.97
CA ALA A 92 -15.37 -6.91 1.50
C ALA A 92 -15.29 -6.94 3.03
N ALA A 93 -14.10 -6.64 3.57
CA ALA A 93 -13.90 -6.59 5.01
C ALA A 93 -14.79 -5.55 5.70
N PHE A 94 -14.97 -4.38 5.10
CA PHE A 94 -15.91 -3.38 5.61
C PHE A 94 -17.34 -3.94 5.69
N TYR A 95 -17.84 -4.60 4.63
CA TYR A 95 -19.18 -5.20 4.64
C TYR A 95 -19.34 -6.35 5.64
N ASP A 96 -18.24 -7.00 5.99
CA ASP A 96 -18.19 -8.07 6.99
C ASP A 96 -18.13 -7.56 8.44
N GLY A 97 -18.25 -6.24 8.65
CA GLY A 97 -18.28 -5.61 9.98
C GLY A 97 -16.93 -5.07 10.45
N TYR A 98 -15.85 -5.23 9.67
CA TYR A 98 -14.55 -4.63 9.96
C TYR A 98 -14.55 -3.16 9.49
N TYR A 99 -15.33 -2.31 10.16
CA TYR A 99 -15.61 -0.94 9.74
C TYR A 99 -14.41 0.01 9.70
N LEU A 100 -13.28 -0.38 10.32
CA LEU A 100 -11.99 0.31 10.23
C LEU A 100 -11.02 -0.36 9.24
N ALA A 101 -11.46 -1.35 8.45
CA ALA A 101 -10.58 -1.97 7.47
C ALA A 101 -9.99 -0.91 6.54
N PHE A 102 -8.68 -0.98 6.30
CA PHE A 102 -7.97 0.06 5.56
C PHE A 102 -6.87 -0.50 4.67
N ALA A 103 -6.88 -0.16 3.39
CA ALA A 103 -5.83 -0.53 2.45
C ALA A 103 -4.63 0.44 2.49
N LEU A 104 -3.41 -0.09 2.59
CA LEU A 104 -2.15 0.64 2.50
C LEU A 104 -1.40 0.24 1.24
N LYS A 105 -1.51 1.10 0.22
CA LYS A 105 -0.72 1.05 -1.01
C LYS A 105 -0.78 2.41 -1.71
N GLY A 106 0.36 2.89 -2.20
CA GLY A 106 0.37 4.06 -3.08
C GLY A 106 -0.58 3.89 -4.28
N CYS A 107 -1.54 4.81 -4.44
CA CYS A 107 -2.60 4.66 -5.45
C CYS A 107 -2.07 4.63 -6.90
N ASN A 108 -2.37 3.53 -7.59
CA ASN A 108 -2.13 3.27 -9.01
C ASN A 108 -3.42 2.83 -9.71
N LEU A 109 -4.49 3.64 -9.63
CA LEU A 109 -5.78 3.33 -10.27
C LEU A 109 -5.90 3.84 -11.71
N CYS A 110 -5.00 4.74 -12.12
CA CYS A 110 -5.00 5.36 -13.44
C CYS A 110 -3.66 5.07 -14.16
N LYS A 111 -3.72 4.80 -15.47
CA LYS A 111 -2.52 4.74 -16.32
C LYS A 111 -1.78 6.08 -16.34
N ASP A 112 -2.56 7.16 -16.41
CA ASP A 112 -2.09 8.53 -16.35
C ASP A 112 -2.92 9.30 -15.31
N CYS A 113 -2.25 9.96 -14.38
CA CYS A 113 -2.89 10.51 -13.18
C CYS A 113 -3.08 12.02 -13.34
N GLY A 114 -4.30 12.46 -13.69
CA GLY A 114 -4.64 13.89 -13.79
C GLY A 114 -4.32 14.66 -12.50
N ALA A 115 -4.53 14.06 -11.32
CA ALA A 115 -4.16 14.67 -10.04
C ALA A 115 -2.65 14.95 -9.90
N ALA A 116 -1.79 14.12 -10.51
CA ALA A 116 -0.36 14.39 -10.56
C ALA A 116 -0.01 15.55 -11.50
N LYS A 117 -0.90 15.90 -12.44
CA LYS A 117 -0.80 17.05 -13.35
C LYS A 117 -1.51 18.30 -12.82
N GLY A 118 -2.14 18.20 -11.64
CA GLY A 118 -2.86 19.31 -11.02
C GLY A 118 -4.35 19.40 -11.38
N GLU A 119 -4.90 18.41 -12.06
CA GLU A 119 -6.34 18.27 -12.32
C GLU A 119 -7.06 17.63 -11.12
N GLN A 120 -8.39 17.66 -11.13
CA GLN A 120 -9.17 16.98 -10.10
C GLN A 120 -9.06 15.45 -10.24
N CYS A 121 -8.83 14.75 -9.13
CA CYS A 121 -8.90 13.29 -9.13
C CYS A 121 -10.35 12.84 -9.42
N PRO A 122 -10.60 11.93 -10.36
CA PRO A 122 -11.95 11.43 -10.63
C PRO A 122 -12.45 10.45 -9.56
N THR A 123 -11.54 9.83 -8.80
CA THR A 123 -11.88 8.82 -7.77
C THR A 123 -11.16 9.11 -6.44
N PRO A 124 -11.32 10.29 -5.82
CA PRO A 124 -10.54 10.69 -4.65
C PRO A 124 -10.80 9.78 -3.44
N LYS A 125 -12.02 9.24 -3.30
CA LYS A 125 -12.41 8.31 -2.22
C LYS A 125 -11.68 6.96 -2.28
N LEU A 126 -11.19 6.58 -3.46
CA LEU A 126 -10.44 5.32 -3.66
C LEU A 126 -8.93 5.51 -3.51
N ALA A 127 -8.45 6.75 -3.38
CA ALA A 127 -7.03 6.99 -3.20
C ALA A 127 -6.60 6.49 -1.81
N ARG A 128 -5.54 5.68 -1.77
CA ARG A 128 -4.87 5.26 -0.55
C ARG A 128 -3.46 5.84 -0.47
N PRO A 129 -2.97 6.12 0.75
CA PRO A 129 -1.63 6.62 0.97
C PRO A 129 -0.60 5.52 0.68
N CYS A 130 0.64 5.95 0.39
CA CYS A 130 1.77 5.04 0.25
C CYS A 130 2.14 4.41 1.60
N GLU A 131 2.47 3.14 1.58
CA GLU A 131 2.98 2.38 2.72
C GLU A 131 4.28 3.00 3.28
N GLU A 132 5.15 3.54 2.42
CA GLU A 132 6.40 4.22 2.81
C GLU A 132 6.13 5.52 3.58
N VAL A 133 4.97 6.15 3.38
CA VAL A 133 4.57 7.30 4.19
C VAL A 133 4.42 6.84 5.64
N PHE A 134 3.94 5.64 5.92
CA PHE A 134 3.85 5.09 7.27
C PHE A 134 5.20 4.59 7.82
N GLY A 135 6.27 4.71 7.03
CA GLY A 135 7.61 4.22 7.37
C GLY A 135 7.77 2.72 7.17
N VAL A 136 6.89 2.07 6.41
CA VAL A 136 6.99 0.63 6.13
C VAL A 136 8.18 0.38 5.19
N ASP A 137 9.11 -0.46 5.62
CA ASP A 137 10.15 -1.03 4.76
C ASP A 137 9.60 -2.31 4.10
N VAL A 138 9.04 -2.14 2.90
CA VAL A 138 8.44 -3.23 2.12
C VAL A 138 9.48 -4.31 1.77
N PHE A 139 10.73 -3.93 1.52
CA PHE A 139 11.78 -4.88 1.17
C PHE A 139 12.13 -5.78 2.36
N ALA A 140 12.39 -5.16 3.52
CA ALA A 140 12.71 -5.93 4.72
C ALA A 140 11.52 -6.79 5.16
N THR A 141 10.30 -6.23 5.12
CA THR A 141 9.06 -6.95 5.46
C THR A 141 8.85 -8.17 4.57
N ALA A 142 8.86 -7.99 3.24
CA ALA A 142 8.62 -9.10 2.32
C ALA A 142 9.72 -10.18 2.40
N ARG A 143 11.00 -9.80 2.51
CA ARG A 143 12.10 -10.76 2.69
C ARG A 143 12.00 -11.55 3.98
N GLY A 144 11.67 -10.88 5.09
CA GLY A 144 11.49 -11.53 6.39
C GLY A 144 10.37 -12.58 6.39
N LEU A 145 9.38 -12.40 5.52
CA LEU A 145 8.25 -13.30 5.31
C LEU A 145 8.50 -14.36 4.21
N GLY A 146 9.70 -14.39 3.62
CA GLY A 146 10.07 -15.36 2.58
C GLY A 146 9.53 -15.05 1.19
N PHE A 147 9.03 -13.84 0.94
CA PHE A 147 8.53 -13.43 -0.37
C PHE A 147 9.64 -12.92 -1.30
N PRO A 148 9.51 -13.10 -2.62
CA PRO A 148 10.52 -12.67 -3.57
C PRO A 148 10.51 -11.14 -3.73
N ILE A 149 11.60 -10.45 -3.40
CA ILE A 149 11.72 -9.03 -3.70
C ILE A 149 13.18 -8.63 -3.92
N GLU A 150 13.46 -8.12 -5.11
CA GLU A 150 14.79 -7.66 -5.49
C GLU A 150 14.73 -6.30 -6.18
N VAL A 151 15.84 -5.57 -6.11
CA VAL A 151 15.97 -4.29 -6.80
C VAL A 151 16.13 -4.59 -8.29
N VAL A 152 15.15 -4.20 -9.09
CA VAL A 152 15.21 -4.28 -10.55
C VAL A 152 16.40 -3.48 -11.09
N GLN A 153 17.08 -4.01 -12.09
CA GLN A 153 18.32 -3.43 -12.62
C GLN A 153 18.07 -2.67 -13.93
N LYS A 154 17.04 -3.09 -14.68
CA LYS A 154 16.70 -2.53 -15.99
C LYS A 154 15.20 -2.24 -16.08
N LYS A 155 14.87 -1.26 -16.92
CA LYS A 155 13.48 -0.96 -17.24
C LYS A 155 12.87 -2.17 -17.96
N GLY A 156 11.73 -2.65 -17.46
CA GLY A 156 11.03 -3.82 -18.01
C GLY A 156 11.32 -5.12 -17.27
N ASP A 157 12.27 -5.12 -16.32
CA ASP A 157 12.40 -6.24 -15.38
C ASP A 157 11.09 -6.43 -14.60
N LEU A 158 10.82 -7.69 -14.23
CA LEU A 158 9.64 -8.02 -13.46
C LEU A 158 9.75 -7.44 -12.04
N GLU A 159 8.85 -6.53 -11.69
CA GLU A 159 8.79 -5.91 -10.37
C GLU A 159 7.88 -6.73 -9.44
N ASN A 160 8.38 -7.12 -8.27
CA ASN A 160 7.53 -7.68 -7.20
C ASN A 160 6.94 -6.53 -6.39
N ARG A 161 5.60 -6.46 -6.30
CA ARG A 161 4.89 -5.37 -5.61
C ARG A 161 4.02 -5.91 -4.51
N TYR A 162 4.03 -5.21 -3.39
CA TYR A 162 3.31 -5.61 -2.19
C TYR A 162 2.38 -4.49 -1.75
N GLY A 163 1.29 -4.87 -1.09
CA GLY A 163 0.42 -3.94 -0.39
C GLY A 163 -0.33 -4.67 0.72
N PHE A 164 -0.97 -3.88 1.58
CA PHE A 164 -1.49 -4.39 2.85
C PHE A 164 -2.95 -3.98 3.02
N VAL A 165 -3.78 -4.86 3.57
CA VAL A 165 -5.09 -4.50 4.10
C VAL A 165 -5.07 -4.73 5.60
N LEU A 166 -5.26 -3.65 6.36
CA LEU A 166 -5.34 -3.67 7.81
C LEU A 166 -6.75 -4.10 8.22
N ILE A 167 -6.89 -5.15 9.04
CA ILE A 167 -8.17 -5.78 9.41
C ILE A 167 -8.18 -6.11 10.91
N ASN A 168 -9.26 -5.79 11.62
CA ASN A 168 -9.40 -6.10 13.05
C ASN A 168 -10.05 -7.45 13.35
#